data_AF-A0AAW7YU01-F1
#
_entry.id   AF-A0AAW7YU01-F1
#
_cell.length_a   1.000
_cell.length_b   1.000
_cell.length_c   1.000
_cell.angle_alpha   90.00
_cell.angle_beta   90.00
_cell.angle_gamma   90.00
#
_symmetry.space_group_name_H-M   'P 1'
#
loop_
_entity.id
_entity.type
_entity.pdbx_description
1 polymer ?
#
loop_
_entity_poly.entity_id
_entity_poly.type
_entity_poly.pdbx_seq_one_letter_code
_entity_poly.pdbx_strand_id
1 'polypeptide(L)'
;MNNKVENIGNQYTSKENQKKQRQRKKMRVVRRRITLFGGIMLAIIILLCIMLVVQKHSNDKDAVERKHKEEQYQKKQDEEIALKEKLNNLNDKDYVEKVARDDYYLSNKGEVIFRLPNDNKSSKSKSSDSDN
;
A
#
# COMPACT_ATOMS: atom_id res chain seq x y z
N MET A 1 59.31 -29.82 4.57
CA MET A 1 60.41 -29.39 3.67
C MET A 1 60.04 -29.80 2.24
N ASN A 2 59.45 -28.90 1.44
CA ASN A 2 59.04 -29.23 0.07
C ASN A 2 59.79 -28.31 -0.91
N ASN A 3 61.06 -28.62 -1.13
CA ASN A 3 61.88 -27.91 -2.11
C ASN A 3 61.50 -28.40 -3.51
N LYS A 4 60.80 -27.55 -4.26
CA LYS A 4 60.39 -27.81 -5.64
C LYS A 4 61.63 -27.76 -6.54
N VAL A 5 62.09 -28.92 -6.98
CA VAL A 5 63.22 -29.07 -7.92
C VAL A 5 62.75 -28.63 -9.31
N GLU A 6 62.78 -27.32 -9.58
CA GLU A 6 62.37 -26.75 -10.89
C GLU A 6 63.53 -26.53 -11.87
N ASN A 7 64.78 -26.63 -11.40
CA ASN A 7 65.95 -26.27 -12.19
C ASN A 7 66.94 -27.44 -12.30
N ILE A 8 66.57 -28.46 -13.08
CA ILE A 8 67.58 -29.30 -13.74
C ILE A 8 68.10 -28.45 -14.88
N GLY A 9 69.40 -28.08 -14.84
CA GLY A 9 70.06 -27.19 -15.81
C GLY A 9 70.19 -27.81 -17.20
N ASN A 10 69.06 -28.07 -17.85
CA ASN A 10 68.95 -28.65 -19.18
C ASN A 10 68.15 -27.71 -20.11
N GLN A 11 68.51 -27.69 -21.40
CA GLN A 11 67.90 -26.80 -22.39
C GLN A 11 66.41 -27.11 -22.65
N TYR A 12 65.98 -28.36 -22.40
CA TYR A 12 64.59 -28.76 -22.54
C TYR A 12 63.72 -28.21 -21.40
N THR A 13 64.17 -28.36 -20.15
CA THR A 13 63.48 -27.86 -18.95
C THR A 13 63.42 -26.34 -18.91
N SER A 14 64.45 -25.64 -19.38
CA SER A 14 64.43 -24.17 -19.46
C SER A 14 63.38 -23.65 -20.45
N LYS A 15 63.25 -24.27 -21.63
CA LYS A 15 62.23 -23.92 -22.64
C LYS A 15 60.81 -24.20 -22.13
N GLU A 16 60.58 -25.35 -21.49
CA GLU A 16 59.28 -25.70 -20.91
C GLU A 16 58.91 -24.78 -19.73
N ASN A 17 59.87 -24.44 -18.86
CA ASN A 17 59.65 -23.48 -17.78
C ASN A 17 59.35 -22.07 -18.31
N GLN A 18 60.01 -21.61 -19.37
CA GLN A 18 59.67 -20.33 -20.03
C GLN A 18 58.26 -20.35 -20.62
N LYS A 19 57.85 -21.42 -21.30
CA LYS A 19 56.47 -21.57 -21.80
C LYS A 19 55.45 -21.53 -20.66
N LYS A 20 55.69 -22.27 -19.57
CA LYS A 20 54.83 -22.28 -18.37
C LYS A 20 54.75 -20.89 -17.72
N GLN A 21 55.87 -20.18 -17.60
CA GLN A 21 55.87 -18.81 -17.08
C GLN A 21 55.09 -17.86 -18.00
N ARG A 22 55.22 -17.98 -19.32
CA ARG A 22 54.49 -17.17 -20.30
C ARG A 22 52.98 -17.45 -20.24
N GLN A 23 52.58 -18.71 -20.11
CA GLN A 23 51.18 -19.09 -19.90
C GLN A 23 50.64 -18.59 -18.55
N ARG A 24 51.41 -18.70 -17.46
CA ARG A 24 51.02 -18.16 -16.14
C ARG A 24 50.82 -16.64 -16.18
N LYS A 25 51.68 -15.91 -16.90
CA LYS A 25 51.52 -14.47 -17.11
C LYS A 25 50.22 -14.16 -17.88
N LYS A 26 49.95 -14.90 -18.97
CA LYS A 26 48.70 -14.75 -19.74
C LYS A 26 47.45 -15.05 -18.88
N MET A 27 47.44 -16.17 -18.16
CA MET A 27 46.33 -16.53 -17.28
C MET A 27 46.13 -15.53 -16.15
N ARG A 28 47.21 -14.94 -15.60
CA ARG A 28 47.12 -13.90 -14.58
C ARG A 28 46.41 -12.64 -15.10
N VAL A 29 46.69 -12.22 -16.33
CA VAL A 29 46.02 -11.08 -16.97
C VAL A 29 44.54 -11.40 -17.25
N VAL A 30 44.26 -12.58 -17.79
CA VAL A 30 42.88 -13.02 -18.06
C VAL A 30 42.06 -13.11 -16.77
N ARG A 31 42.62 -13.72 -15.72
CA ARG A 31 41.95 -13.85 -14.42
C ARG A 31 41.66 -12.48 -13.80
N ARG A 32 42.59 -11.51 -13.94
CA ARG A 32 42.41 -10.12 -13.47
C ARG A 32 41.27 -9.41 -14.21
N ARG A 33 41.14 -9.63 -15.52
CA ARG A 33 40.03 -9.11 -16.32
C ARG A 33 38.70 -9.76 -15.92
N ILE A 34 38.67 -11.08 -15.77
CA ILE A 34 37.46 -11.82 -15.37
C ILE A 34 37.00 -11.41 -13.96
N THR A 35 37.90 -11.21 -13.00
CA THR A 35 37.50 -10.72 -11.67
C THR A 35 36.93 -9.31 -11.70
N LEU A 36 37.43 -8.42 -12.57
CA LEU A 36 36.89 -7.07 -12.74
C LEU A 36 35.49 -7.12 -13.37
N PHE A 37 35.35 -7.77 -14.54
CA PHE A 37 34.06 -7.86 -15.23
C PHE A 37 33.04 -8.70 -14.45
N GLY A 38 33.47 -9.80 -13.85
CA GLY A 38 32.64 -10.65 -13.00
C GLY A 38 32.20 -9.95 -11.72
N GLY A 39 33.08 -9.16 -11.09
CA GLY A 39 32.73 -8.35 -9.93
C GLY A 39 31.70 -7.26 -10.26
N ILE A 40 31.86 -6.58 -11.40
CA ILE A 40 30.90 -5.59 -11.89
C ILE A 40 29.55 -6.26 -12.18
N MET A 41 29.53 -7.40 -12.87
CA MET A 41 28.30 -8.14 -13.14
C MET A 41 27.62 -8.60 -11.85
N LEU A 42 28.38 -9.11 -10.89
CA LEU A 42 27.84 -9.51 -9.58
C LEU A 42 27.22 -8.31 -8.85
N ALA A 43 27.87 -7.15 -8.88
CA ALA A 43 27.35 -5.93 -8.27
C ALA A 43 26.02 -5.49 -8.93
N ILE A 44 25.92 -5.57 -10.26
CA ILE A 44 24.68 -5.29 -10.99
C ILE A 44 23.58 -6.27 -10.58
N ILE A 45 23.87 -7.57 -10.49
CA ILE A 45 22.90 -8.58 -10.06
C ILE A 45 22.41 -8.30 -8.63
N ILE A 46 23.31 -7.96 -7.71
CA ILE A 46 22.96 -7.62 -6.33
C ILE A 46 22.05 -6.38 -6.29
N LEU A 47 22.38 -5.34 -7.05
CA LEU A 47 21.54 -4.14 -7.16
C LEU A 47 20.15 -4.46 -7.69
N LEU A 48 20.04 -5.27 -8.74
CA LEU A 48 18.76 -5.71 -9.30
C LEU A 48 17.94 -6.53 -8.31
N CYS A 49 18.58 -7.43 -7.55
CA CYS A 49 17.92 -8.19 -6.49
C CYS A 49 17.36 -7.29 -5.38
N ILE A 50 18.13 -6.29 -4.94
CA ILE A 50 17.67 -5.30 -3.94
C ILE A 50 16.48 -4.52 -4.48
N MET A 51 16.55 -4.07 -5.74
CA MET A 51 15.48 -3.32 -6.39
C MET A 51 14.18 -4.15 -6.51
N LEU A 52 14.29 -5.43 -6.89
CA LEU A 52 13.16 -6.36 -6.94
C LEU A 52 12.50 -6.57 -5.56
N VAL A 53 13.30 -6.73 -4.50
CA VAL A 53 12.76 -6.88 -3.13
C VAL A 53 12.02 -5.62 -2.70
N VAL A 54 12.58 -4.43 -2.93
CA VAL A 54 11.93 -3.14 -2.61
C VAL A 54 10.64 -2.93 -3.41
N GLN A 55 10.64 -3.32 -4.69
CA GLN A 55 9.46 -3.20 -5.55
C GLN A 55 8.35 -4.15 -5.13
N LYS A 56 8.69 -5.38 -4.73
CA LYS A 56 7.70 -6.33 -4.18
C LYS A 56 7.09 -5.80 -2.88
N HIS A 57 7.92 -5.22 -2.02
CA HIS A 57 7.47 -4.67 -0.74
C HIS A 57 6.63 -3.39 -0.87
N SER A 58 6.86 -2.59 -1.92
CA SER A 58 6.02 -1.42 -2.23
C SER A 58 4.68 -1.84 -2.84
N ASN A 59 4.67 -2.85 -3.71
CA ASN A 59 3.44 -3.28 -4.36
C ASN A 59 2.39 -3.84 -3.38
N ASP A 60 2.81 -4.56 -2.33
CA ASP A 60 1.90 -5.02 -1.28
C ASP A 60 1.35 -3.86 -0.43
N LYS A 61 2.16 -2.84 -0.17
CA LYS A 61 1.72 -1.63 0.54
C LYS A 61 0.75 -0.80 -0.29
N ASP A 62 1.02 -0.66 -1.59
CA ASP A 62 0.17 0.07 -2.52
C ASP A 62 -1.19 -0.62 -2.70
N ALA A 63 -1.23 -1.96 -2.68
CA ALA A 63 -2.50 -2.70 -2.78
C ALA A 63 -3.39 -2.49 -1.54
N VAL A 64 -2.80 -2.47 -0.34
CA VAL A 64 -3.53 -2.21 0.91
C VAL A 64 -3.96 -0.75 1.00
N GLU A 65 -3.07 0.20 0.63
CA GLU A 65 -3.39 1.62 0.65
C GLU A 65 -4.48 1.98 -0.37
N ARG A 66 -4.49 1.33 -1.55
CA ARG A 66 -5.58 1.49 -2.53
C ARG A 66 -6.91 1.01 -1.97
N LYS A 67 -6.98 -0.18 -1.36
CA LYS A 67 -8.23 -0.68 -0.76
C LYS A 67 -8.75 0.25 0.33
N HIS A 68 -7.88 0.72 1.22
CA HIS A 68 -8.29 1.63 2.28
C HIS A 68 -8.74 2.99 1.72
N LYS A 69 -8.07 3.53 0.69
CA LYS A 69 -8.52 4.76 0.02
C LYS A 69 -9.84 4.57 -0.71
N GLU A 70 -10.07 3.43 -1.34
CA GLU A 70 -11.33 3.08 -2.00
C GLU A 70 -12.48 3.04 -0.97
N GLU A 71 -12.29 2.36 0.15
CA GLU A 71 -13.29 2.30 1.23
C GLU A 71 -13.59 3.68 1.82
N GLN A 72 -12.57 4.50 2.05
CA GLN A 72 -12.73 5.88 2.53
C GLN A 72 -13.46 6.76 1.50
N TYR A 73 -13.19 6.55 0.21
CA TYR A 73 -13.87 7.26 -0.87
C TYR A 73 -15.34 6.89 -0.95
N GLN A 74 -15.67 5.60 -0.86
CA GLN A 74 -17.05 5.11 -0.85
C GLN A 74 -17.83 5.65 0.34
N LYS A 75 -17.26 5.60 1.55
CA LYS A 75 -17.90 6.19 2.75
C LYS A 75 -18.22 7.67 2.57
N LYS A 76 -17.27 8.45 2.03
CA LYS A 76 -17.50 9.87 1.76
C LYS A 76 -18.57 10.08 0.69
N GLN A 77 -18.64 9.21 -0.31
CA GLN A 77 -19.65 9.30 -1.36
C GLN A 77 -21.05 8.98 -0.81
N ASP A 78 -21.17 7.98 0.06
CA ASP A 78 -22.41 7.66 0.76
C ASP A 78 -22.84 8.80 1.70
N GLU A 79 -21.90 9.39 2.45
CA GLU A 79 -22.17 10.57 3.29
C GLU A 79 -22.66 11.75 2.45
N GLU A 80 -22.02 12.05 1.33
CA GLU A 80 -22.44 13.10 0.39
C GLU A 80 -23.86 12.88 -0.13
N ILE A 81 -24.22 11.64 -0.48
CA ILE A 81 -25.57 11.28 -0.93
C ILE A 81 -26.57 11.49 0.19
N ALA A 82 -26.28 10.97 1.39
CA ALA A 82 -27.17 11.12 2.55
C ALA A 82 -27.35 12.60 2.97
N LEU A 83 -26.28 13.40 2.91
CA LEU A 83 -26.36 14.84 3.18
C LEU A 83 -27.20 15.57 2.12
N LYS A 84 -27.04 15.22 0.84
CA LYS A 84 -27.85 15.80 -0.24
C LYS A 84 -29.32 15.44 -0.11
N GLU A 85 -29.63 14.20 0.23
CA GLU A 85 -31.00 13.77 0.49
C GLU A 85 -31.60 14.52 1.69
N LYS A 86 -30.85 14.63 2.79
CA LYS A 86 -31.28 15.40 3.95
C LYS A 86 -31.51 16.87 3.61
N LEU A 87 -30.63 17.48 2.82
CA LEU A 87 -30.78 18.86 2.37
C LEU A 87 -32.01 19.03 1.49
N ASN A 88 -32.26 18.09 0.58
CA ASN A 88 -33.44 18.11 -0.27
C ASN A 88 -34.72 17.99 0.57
N ASN A 89 -34.76 17.06 1.51
CA ASN A 89 -35.88 16.88 2.43
C ASN A 89 -36.10 18.13 3.31
N LEU A 90 -35.03 18.82 3.71
CA LEU A 90 -35.14 20.05 4.50
C LEU A 90 -35.66 21.25 3.68
N ASN A 91 -35.33 21.29 2.39
CA ASN A 91 -35.83 22.31 1.47
C ASN A 91 -37.25 22.00 0.96
N ASP A 92 -37.71 20.76 1.11
CA ASP A 92 -39.06 20.34 0.73
C ASP A 92 -40.06 20.73 1.82
N LYS A 93 -40.97 21.64 1.48
CA LYS A 93 -42.01 22.13 2.38
C LYS A 93 -42.97 21.03 2.83
N ASP A 94 -43.27 20.06 1.97
CA ASP A 94 -44.20 18.98 2.27
C ASP A 94 -43.59 18.00 3.29
N TYR A 95 -42.28 17.74 3.16
CA TYR A 95 -41.53 16.94 4.14
C TYR A 95 -41.47 17.64 5.51
N VAL A 96 -41.18 18.94 5.54
CA VAL A 96 -41.13 19.74 6.78
C VAL A 96 -42.51 19.80 7.44
N GLU A 97 -43.59 19.98 6.68
CA GLU A 97 -44.95 19.97 7.21
C GLU A 97 -45.30 18.59 7.81
N LYS A 98 -44.92 17.50 7.15
CA LYS A 98 -45.11 16.14 7.66
C LYS A 98 -44.38 15.93 8.99
N VAL A 99 -43.11 16.29 9.08
CA VAL A 99 -42.34 16.21 10.32
C VAL A 99 -42.98 17.06 11.42
N ALA A 100 -43.45 18.27 11.10
CA ALA A 100 -44.13 19.13 12.07
C ALA A 100 -45.45 18.52 12.57
N ARG A 101 -46.20 17.82 11.71
CA ARG A 101 -47.43 17.10 12.09
C ARG A 101 -47.12 15.86 12.93
N ASP A 102 -46.13 15.07 12.53
CA ASP A 102 -45.78 13.78 13.14
C ASP A 102 -45.06 13.94 14.51
N ASP A 103 -44.04 14.80 14.59
CA ASP A 103 -43.22 14.95 15.81
C ASP A 103 -43.73 16.07 16.72
N TYR A 104 -44.29 17.15 16.16
CA TYR A 104 -44.70 18.34 16.91
C TYR A 104 -46.21 18.52 17.02
N TYR A 105 -47.02 17.60 16.46
CA TYR A 105 -48.48 17.68 16.46
C TYR A 105 -48.98 19.03 15.96
N LEU A 106 -48.34 19.59 14.92
CA LEU A 106 -48.79 20.82 14.28
C LEU A 106 -50.07 20.54 13.49
N SER A 107 -51.06 21.41 13.61
CA SER A 107 -52.38 21.26 12.96
C SER A 107 -52.84 22.63 12.48
N ASN A 108 -53.46 22.68 11.30
CA ASN A 108 -53.95 23.93 10.75
C ASN A 108 -55.26 24.37 11.41
N LYS A 109 -55.65 25.62 11.16
CA LYS A 109 -56.86 26.22 11.72
C LYS A 109 -58.09 25.43 11.25
N GLY A 110 -58.78 24.78 12.20
CA GLY A 110 -59.97 23.98 11.95
C GLY A 110 -59.75 22.45 11.92
N GLU A 111 -58.50 21.99 12.02
CA GLU A 111 -58.16 20.56 12.16
C GLU A 111 -58.16 20.15 13.66
N VAL A 112 -58.55 18.90 13.97
CA VAL A 112 -58.61 18.36 15.34
C VAL A 112 -57.66 17.17 15.45
N ILE A 113 -56.74 17.21 16.43
CA ILE A 113 -55.73 16.18 16.64
C ILE A 113 -56.23 15.14 17.65
N PHE A 114 -56.25 13.87 17.25
CA PHE A 114 -56.56 12.74 18.13
C PHE A 114 -55.28 12.04 18.56
N ARG A 115 -55.03 11.97 19.87
CA ARG A 115 -53.89 11.24 20.45
C ARG A 115 -54.35 9.85 20.87
N LEU A 116 -53.73 8.78 20.35
CA LEU A 116 -54.07 7.44 20.81
C LEU A 116 -53.42 7.20 22.19
N PRO A 117 -54.08 6.45 23.10
CA PRO A 117 -53.54 6.18 24.44
C PRO A 117 -52.13 5.57 24.47
N ASN A 118 -51.72 4.89 23.39
CA ASN A 118 -50.40 4.28 23.23
C ASN A 118 -49.29 5.28 22.84
N ASP A 119 -49.63 6.47 22.31
CA ASP A 119 -48.64 7.45 21.84
C ASP A 119 -47.97 8.20 23.00
N ASN A 120 -48.64 8.26 24.16
CA ASN A 120 -48.16 8.89 25.40
C ASN A 120 -46.88 8.26 25.97
N LYS A 121 -46.53 7.03 25.56
CA LYS A 121 -45.26 6.39 25.98
C LYS A 121 -44.08 6.85 25.13
N SER A 122 -44.30 7.25 23.87
CA SER A 122 -43.24 7.64 22.93
C SER A 122 -42.78 9.10 23.09
N SER A 123 -43.68 9.99 23.55
CA SER A 123 -43.36 11.41 23.76
C SER A 123 -42.57 11.65 25.05
N LYS A 124 -42.65 10.76 26.04
CA LYS A 124 -41.93 10.88 27.32
C LYS A 124 -40.48 10.42 27.26
N SER A 125 -40.10 9.64 26.23
CA SER A 125 -38.74 9.13 26.05
C SER A 125 -37.84 10.05 25.20
N LYS A 126 -38.39 10.97 24.41
CA LYS A 126 -37.59 11.88 23.57
C LYS A 126 -37.21 13.20 24.25
N SER A 127 -37.89 13.59 25.32
CA SER A 127 -37.59 14.83 26.07
C SER A 127 -36.47 14.69 27.12
N SER A 128 -35.91 13.49 27.30
CA SER A 128 -34.86 13.20 28.29
C SER A 128 -33.44 13.12 27.73
N ASP A 129 -33.26 13.21 26.40
CA ASP A 129 -31.95 13.08 25.74
C ASP A 129 -31.32 14.43 25.33
N SER A 130 -31.90 15.56 25.74
CA SER A 130 -31.37 16.91 25.43
C SER A 130 -30.49 17.54 26.51
N ASP A 131 -30.15 16.82 27.58
CA ASP A 131 -29.16 17.22 28.58
C ASP A 131 -27.97 16.23 28.62
N ASN A 132 -27.08 16.30 27.62
CA ASN A 132 -25.66 15.92 27.75
C ASN A 132 -24.81 16.53 26.62
#